data_AF-D9VUV3-F1
#
_entry.id   AF-D9VUV3-F1
#
_cell.length_a   1.000
_cell.length_b   1.000
_cell.length_c   1.000
_cell.angle_alpha   90.00
_cell.angle_beta   90.00
_cell.angle_gamma   90.00
#
_symmetry.space_group_name_H-M   'P 1'
#
loop_
_entity.id
_entity.type
_entity.pdbx_description
1 polymer ?
#
loop_
_entity_poly.entity_id
_entity_poly.type
_entity_poly.pdbx_seq_one_letter_code
_entity_poly.pdbx_strand_id
1 'polypeptide(L)'
;MELLPTIAGPGVGERADAAADAACHLYDAVAPWSGGGPGGWSRTAAEDAAETIETTAHALAYVHPRAEVILAPVHAALADLRRQLALAPADPLTAAGVPVTPRTVGNPRRTRWERVVTAPVPRQPPSGTAS
;
A
#
# COMPACT_ATOMS: atom_id res chain seq x y z
N MET A 1 -3.03 -24.94 -21.84
CA MET A 1 -3.45 -24.03 -20.75
C MET A 1 -2.54 -24.37 -19.60
N GLU A 2 -1.60 -23.49 -19.26
CA GLU A 2 -0.64 -23.77 -18.19
C GLU A 2 -1.38 -23.63 -16.86
N LEU A 3 -1.49 -24.74 -16.12
CA LEU A 3 -2.17 -24.78 -14.84
C LEU A 3 -1.22 -24.27 -13.76
N LEU A 4 -1.73 -23.44 -12.85
CA LEU A 4 -0.94 -22.99 -11.70
C LEU A 4 -0.54 -24.19 -10.83
N PRO A 5 0.66 -24.13 -10.22
CA PRO A 5 1.06 -25.16 -9.27
C PRO A 5 0.06 -25.21 -8.11
N THR A 6 -0.29 -26.41 -7.66
CA THR A 6 -1.19 -26.62 -6.53
C THR A 6 -0.61 -26.13 -5.20
N ILE A 7 0.72 -26.00 -5.13
CA ILE A 7 1.45 -25.55 -3.94
C ILE A 7 2.01 -24.16 -4.22
N ALA A 8 1.63 -23.20 -3.39
CA ALA A 8 2.18 -21.84 -3.45
C ALA A 8 3.65 -21.82 -3.00
N GLY A 9 4.40 -20.82 -3.46
CA GLY A 9 5.76 -20.57 -2.93
C GLY A 9 5.74 -20.31 -1.41
N PRO A 10 6.88 -20.45 -0.71
CA PRO A 10 6.95 -20.30 0.75
C PRO A 10 6.31 -19.00 1.26
N GLY A 11 5.29 -19.14 2.12
CA GLY A 11 4.53 -18.04 2.71
C GLY A 11 3.71 -17.19 1.73
N VAL A 12 3.58 -17.58 0.45
CA VAL A 12 2.71 -16.87 -0.50
C VAL A 12 1.24 -17.09 -0.14
N GLY A 13 0.86 -18.33 0.21
CA GLY A 13 -0.50 -18.66 0.64
C GLY A 13 -0.94 -17.87 1.87
N GLU A 14 -0.12 -17.87 2.93
CA GLU A 14 -0.39 -17.12 4.18
C GLU A 14 -0.57 -15.62 3.95
N ARG A 15 0.24 -15.02 3.05
CA ARG A 15 0.13 -13.60 2.72
C ARG A 15 -1.09 -13.29 1.87
N ALA A 16 -1.46 -14.18 0.94
CA ALA A 16 -2.67 -14.03 0.14
C ALA A 16 -3.93 -14.15 1.01
N ASP A 17 -3.92 -15.07 1.97
CA ASP A 17 -4.99 -15.26 2.97
C ASP A 17 -5.15 -14.01 3.85
N ALA A 18 -4.04 -13.52 4.43
CA ALA A 18 -4.06 -12.31 5.24
C ALA A 18 -4.51 -11.05 4.45
N ALA A 19 -4.18 -10.96 3.17
CA ALA A 19 -4.64 -9.88 2.31
C ALA A 19 -6.15 -9.97 2.04
N ALA A 20 -6.69 -11.19 1.86
CA ALA A 20 -8.13 -11.41 1.72
C ALA A 20 -8.89 -11.04 3.01
N ASP A 21 -8.40 -11.48 4.17
CA ASP A 21 -8.98 -11.14 5.47
C ASP A 21 -9.00 -9.63 5.71
N ALA A 22 -7.88 -8.94 5.43
CA ALA A 22 -7.81 -7.49 5.56
C ALA A 22 -8.80 -6.76 4.64
N ALA A 23 -9.00 -7.25 3.41
CA ALA A 23 -9.97 -6.69 2.48
C ALA A 23 -11.42 -6.88 2.97
N CYS A 24 -11.74 -8.05 3.53
CA CYS A 24 -13.04 -8.31 4.14
C CYS A 24 -13.30 -7.38 5.33
N HIS A 25 -12.34 -7.26 6.26
CA HIS A 25 -12.46 -6.35 7.40
C HIS A 25 -12.59 -4.88 6.99
N LEU A 26 -11.87 -4.46 5.94
CA LEU A 26 -12.01 -3.11 5.39
C LEU A 26 -13.42 -2.88 4.84
N TYR A 27 -13.96 -3.85 4.10
CA TYR A 27 -15.33 -3.78 3.60
C TYR A 27 -16.34 -3.64 4.75
N ASP A 28 -16.25 -4.49 5.76
CA ASP A 28 -17.16 -4.46 6.92
C ASP A 28 -17.11 -3.10 7.65
N ALA A 29 -15.93 -2.49 7.73
CA ALA A 29 -15.72 -1.20 8.39
C ALA A 29 -16.31 0.00 7.62
N VAL A 30 -16.37 -0.06 6.29
CA VAL A 30 -16.84 1.06 5.44
C VAL A 30 -18.23 0.84 4.86
N ALA A 31 -18.74 -0.38 4.91
CA ALA A 31 -20.05 -0.72 4.41
C ALA A 31 -21.13 0.09 5.17
N PRO A 32 -22.07 0.72 4.44
CA PRO A 32 -23.06 1.60 5.04
C PRO A 32 -24.20 0.75 5.64
N TRP A 33 -23.93 0.04 6.73
CA TRP A 33 -24.90 -0.81 7.42
C TRP A 33 -26.07 -0.03 8.05
N SER A 34 -26.00 1.31 8.08
CA SER A 34 -27.10 2.19 8.44
C SER A 34 -26.97 3.59 7.83
N GLY A 35 -27.69 3.86 6.72
CA GLY A 35 -28.26 5.16 6.28
C GLY A 35 -27.42 6.45 6.24
N GLY A 36 -26.14 6.46 6.60
CA GLY A 36 -25.37 7.68 6.86
C GLY A 36 -24.16 7.84 5.95
N GLY A 37 -24.35 8.45 4.79
CA GLY A 37 -23.28 9.05 3.96
C GLY A 37 -22.16 8.11 3.46
N PRO A 38 -21.26 8.61 2.60
CA PRO A 38 -20.05 7.87 2.22
C PRO A 38 -19.17 7.68 3.47
N GLY A 39 -19.16 6.45 3.98
CA GLY A 39 -18.65 6.11 5.32
C GLY A 39 -17.15 6.23 5.48
N GLY A 40 -16.71 6.76 6.64
CA GLY A 40 -15.43 6.48 7.31
C GLY A 40 -14.09 6.82 6.62
N TRP A 41 -14.06 7.10 5.32
CA TRP A 41 -12.82 7.24 4.56
C TRP A 41 -12.10 8.55 4.87
N SER A 42 -10.85 8.44 5.29
CA SER A 42 -9.89 9.55 5.17
C SER A 42 -9.16 9.45 3.82
N ARG A 43 -8.58 10.57 3.36
CA ARG A 43 -7.75 10.60 2.14
C ARG A 43 -6.62 9.57 2.20
N THR A 44 -5.94 9.48 3.34
CA THR A 44 -4.83 8.55 3.56
C THR A 44 -5.31 7.09 3.53
N ALA A 45 -6.45 6.78 4.15
CA ALA A 45 -7.00 5.44 4.08
C ALA A 45 -7.37 5.04 2.65
N ALA A 46 -7.94 5.95 1.86
CA ALA A 46 -8.24 5.69 0.45
C ALA A 46 -6.96 5.50 -0.40
N GLU A 47 -5.90 6.25 -0.10
CA GLU A 47 -4.58 6.10 -0.75
C GLU A 47 -3.93 4.76 -0.44
N ASP A 48 -3.89 4.36 0.83
CA ASP A 48 -3.30 3.10 1.27
C ASP A 48 -4.08 1.89 0.70
N ALA A 49 -5.42 2.00 0.61
CA ALA A 49 -6.26 0.99 -0.03
C ALA A 49 -5.98 0.87 -1.53
N ALA A 50 -5.88 2.00 -2.26
CA ALA A 50 -5.55 2.00 -3.68
C ALA A 50 -4.15 1.40 -3.94
N GLU A 51 -3.14 1.78 -3.15
CA GLU A 51 -1.77 1.24 -3.25
C GLU A 51 -1.73 -0.28 -2.97
N THR A 52 -2.54 -0.76 -2.03
CA THR A 52 -2.66 -2.20 -1.73
C THR A 52 -3.21 -2.98 -2.93
N ILE A 53 -4.25 -2.48 -3.59
CA ILE A 53 -4.83 -3.12 -4.78
C ILE A 53 -3.82 -3.10 -5.94
N GLU A 54 -3.16 -1.96 -6.17
CA GLU A 54 -2.13 -1.83 -7.21
C GLU A 54 -0.98 -2.84 -6.99
N THR A 55 -0.48 -2.93 -5.76
CA THR A 55 0.59 -3.86 -5.39
C THR A 55 0.15 -5.32 -5.58
N THR A 56 -1.09 -5.65 -5.22
CA THR A 56 -1.64 -7.00 -5.38
C THR A 56 -1.82 -7.35 -6.86
N ALA A 57 -2.32 -6.42 -7.68
CA ALA A 57 -2.42 -6.60 -9.13
C ALA A 57 -1.04 -6.82 -9.76
N HIS A 58 -0.01 -6.08 -9.35
CA HIS A 58 1.36 -6.31 -9.81
C HIS A 58 1.91 -7.69 -9.38
N ALA A 59 1.60 -8.16 -8.18
CA ALA A 59 1.96 -9.52 -7.78
C ALA A 59 1.27 -10.59 -8.66
N LEU A 60 -0.01 -10.38 -9.00
CA LEU A 60 -0.77 -11.26 -9.88
C LEU A 60 -0.27 -11.23 -11.34
N ALA A 61 0.37 -10.16 -11.79
CA ALA A 61 0.95 -10.09 -13.14
C ALA A 61 2.01 -11.18 -13.39
N TYR A 62 2.69 -11.64 -12.33
CA TYR A 62 3.70 -12.72 -12.42
C TYR A 62 3.10 -14.13 -12.52
N VAL A 63 1.78 -14.27 -12.33
CA VAL A 63 1.09 -15.57 -12.31
C VAL A 63 0.97 -16.16 -13.72
N HIS A 64 0.88 -15.32 -14.76
CA HIS A 64 0.66 -15.78 -16.12
C HIS A 64 1.18 -14.77 -17.15
N PRO A 65 1.74 -15.19 -18.31
CA PRO A 65 2.26 -14.28 -19.34
C PRO A 65 1.25 -13.26 -19.89
N ARG A 66 -0.05 -13.57 -19.82
CA ARG A 66 -1.13 -12.66 -20.22
C ARG A 66 -1.76 -11.86 -19.08
N ALA A 67 -1.30 -12.05 -17.83
CA ALA A 67 -1.91 -11.40 -16.67
C ALA A 67 -1.79 -9.87 -16.75
N GLU A 68 -0.68 -9.33 -17.24
CA GLU A 68 -0.54 -7.86 -17.45
C GLU A 68 -1.63 -7.29 -18.37
N VAL A 69 -1.93 -7.97 -19.47
CA VAL A 69 -2.99 -7.54 -20.41
C VAL A 69 -4.37 -7.63 -19.77
N ILE A 70 -4.61 -8.69 -18.99
CA ILE A 70 -5.87 -8.92 -18.27
C ILE A 70 -6.08 -7.88 -17.16
N LEU A 71 -5.00 -7.47 -16.49
CA LEU A 71 -5.02 -6.54 -15.36
C LEU A 71 -4.89 -5.06 -15.78
N ALA A 72 -4.53 -4.77 -17.03
CA ALA A 72 -4.43 -3.39 -17.53
C ALA A 72 -5.69 -2.52 -17.26
N PRO A 73 -6.93 -3.03 -17.41
CA PRO A 73 -8.13 -2.27 -17.05
C PRO A 73 -8.22 -1.93 -15.55
N VAL A 74 -7.72 -2.80 -14.66
CA VAL A 74 -7.68 -2.56 -13.21
C VAL A 74 -6.74 -1.40 -12.89
N HIS A 75 -5.54 -1.41 -13.47
CA HIS A 75 -4.59 -0.31 -13.33
C HIS A 75 -5.13 1.02 -13.87
N ALA A 76 -5.84 0.99 -15.00
CA ALA A 76 -6.48 2.19 -15.56
C ALA A 76 -7.59 2.72 -14.65
N ALA A 77 -8.43 1.84 -14.10
CA ALA A 77 -9.49 2.22 -13.17
C ALA A 77 -8.94 2.82 -11.87
N LEU A 78 -7.86 2.25 -11.32
CA LEU A 78 -7.20 2.78 -10.12
C LEU A 78 -6.53 4.14 -10.38
N ALA A 79 -5.87 4.30 -11.53
CA ALA A 79 -5.31 5.58 -11.92
C ALA A 79 -6.40 6.66 -12.04
N ASP A 80 -7.55 6.31 -12.60
CA ASP A 80 -8.69 7.23 -12.68
C ASP A 80 -9.27 7.57 -11.30
N LEU A 81 -9.47 6.56 -10.44
CA LEU A 81 -9.93 6.75 -9.06
C LEU A 81 -8.99 7.69 -8.28
N ARG A 82 -7.67 7.51 -8.40
CA ARG A 82 -6.68 8.38 -7.76
C ARG A 82 -6.80 9.83 -8.23
N ARG A 83 -7.06 10.06 -9.53
CA ARG A 83 -7.31 11.41 -10.05
C ARG A 83 -8.58 12.02 -9.46
N GLN A 84 -9.68 11.27 -9.40
CA GLN A 84 -10.95 11.74 -8.83
C GLN A 84 -10.83 12.08 -7.34
N LEU A 85 -10.02 11.31 -6.60
CA LEU A 85 -9.74 11.52 -5.18
C LEU A 85 -8.59 12.52 -4.92
N ALA A 86 -8.02 13.13 -5.97
CA ALA A 86 -6.86 14.00 -5.91
C ALA A 86 -5.71 13.39 -5.07
N LEU A 87 -5.45 12.09 -5.27
CA LEU A 87 -4.34 11.35 -4.69
C LEU A 87 -3.11 11.48 -5.59
N ALA A 88 -1.92 11.34 -5.01
CA ALA A 88 -0.70 11.25 -5.78
C ALA A 88 -0.78 10.06 -6.76
N PRO A 89 -0.12 10.12 -7.94
CA PRO A 89 -0.06 8.98 -8.86
C PRO A 89 0.51 7.72 -8.19
N ALA A 90 0.17 6.56 -8.75
CA ALA A 90 0.79 5.29 -8.37
C ALA A 90 2.30 5.38 -8.63
N ASP A 91 3.10 4.86 -7.69
CA ASP A 91 4.54 4.77 -7.91
C ASP A 91 4.81 3.70 -8.98
N PRO A 92 5.58 4.01 -10.04
CA PRO A 92 5.92 3.01 -11.04
C PRO A 92 6.79 1.95 -10.36
N LEU A 93 6.27 0.72 -10.25
CA LEU A 93 7.09 -0.43 -9.89
C LEU A 93 8.02 -0.72 -11.08
N THR A 94 9.11 0.03 -11.18
CA THR A 94 10.17 -0.28 -12.14
C THR A 94 10.76 -1.64 -11.78
N ALA A 95 11.05 -2.47 -12.77
CA ALA A 95 11.63 -3.82 -12.63
C ALA A 95 12.95 -3.89 -11.82
N ALA A 96 13.49 -2.75 -11.37
CA ALA A 96 14.61 -2.62 -10.46
C ALA A 96 14.17 -2.83 -8.99
N GLY A 97 13.75 -4.05 -8.67
CA GLY A 97 13.82 -4.60 -7.31
C GLY A 97 12.61 -4.35 -6.41
N VAL A 98 12.04 -5.46 -5.93
CA VAL A 98 11.26 -5.52 -4.70
C VAL A 98 12.14 -4.96 -3.56
N PRO A 99 11.67 -4.00 -2.75
CA PRO A 99 12.47 -3.50 -1.64
C PRO A 99 12.83 -4.63 -0.68
N VAL A 100 14.13 -4.74 -0.38
CA VAL A 100 14.76 -5.81 0.42
C VAL A 100 14.38 -5.72 1.91
N THR A 101 13.76 -4.64 2.36
CA THR A 101 13.18 -4.55 3.70
C THR A 101 11.67 -4.71 3.64
N PRO A 102 11.05 -5.48 4.57
CA PRO A 102 9.61 -5.42 4.76
C PRO A 102 9.24 -3.95 4.85
N ARG A 103 8.39 -3.47 3.93
CA ARG A 103 7.82 -2.14 4.04
C ARG A 103 7.03 -2.18 5.34
N THR A 104 7.61 -1.65 6.41
CA THR A 104 6.98 -1.60 7.72
C THR A 104 5.59 -0.98 7.54
N VAL A 105 4.62 -1.43 8.33
CA VAL A 105 3.17 -1.12 8.29
C VAL A 105 2.82 0.39 8.41
N GLY A 106 3.82 1.28 8.34
CA GLY A 106 3.64 2.70 8.11
C GLY A 106 4.20 3.07 6.74
N ASN A 107 3.30 3.46 5.83
CA ASN A 107 3.58 4.08 4.55
C ASN A 107 4.92 4.87 4.57
N PRO A 108 5.90 4.60 3.67
CA PRO A 108 7.16 5.34 3.60
C PRO A 108 6.97 6.85 3.49
N ARG A 109 5.84 7.31 2.93
CA ARG A 109 5.45 8.72 2.88
C ARG A 109 5.21 9.28 4.28
N ARG A 110 4.57 8.51 5.18
CA ARG A 110 4.31 8.90 6.56
C ARG A 110 5.60 9.09 7.36
N THR A 111 6.54 8.14 7.28
CA THR A 111 7.84 8.27 7.97
C THR A 111 8.77 9.32 7.33
N ARG A 112 8.56 9.66 6.05
CA ARG A 112 9.25 10.76 5.39
C ARG A 112 8.75 12.13 5.87
N TRP A 113 7.44 12.31 6.02
CA TRP A 113 6.85 13.57 6.50
C TRP A 113 7.12 13.81 7.99
N GLU A 114 7.06 12.77 8.85
CA GLU A 114 7.41 12.88 10.27
C GLU A 114 8.86 13.36 10.48
N ARG A 115 9.79 12.94 9.61
CA ARG A 115 11.19 13.42 9.62
C ARG A 115 11.37 14.86 9.11
N VAL A 116 10.50 15.33 8.23
CA VAL A 116 10.56 16.71 7.71
C VAL A 116 9.98 17.71 8.71
N VAL A 117 8.95 17.32 9.48
CA VAL A 117 8.31 18.19 10.48
C VAL A 117 9.11 18.25 11.78
N THR A 118 9.81 17.17 12.14
CA THR A 118 10.65 17.14 13.35
C THR A 118 12.06 17.59 13.00
N ALA A 119 12.31 18.90 13.03
CA ALA A 119 13.68 19.42 12.94
C ALA A 119 14.56 18.81 14.05
N PRO A 120 15.82 18.44 13.78
CA PRO A 120 16.71 17.98 14.83
C PRO A 120 16.94 19.12 15.83
N VAL A 121 16.60 18.86 17.09
CA VAL A 121 16.92 19.73 18.24
C VAL A 121 18.42 20.07 18.19
N PRO A 122 18.83 21.35 18.23
CA PRO A 122 20.23 21.72 18.31
C PRO A 122 20.82 21.15 19.60
N ARG A 123 21.92 20.40 19.50
CA ARG A 123 22.67 19.92 20.67
C ARG A 123 23.14 21.14 21.47
N GLN A 124 22.64 21.25 22.69
CA GLN A 124 23.08 22.23 23.66
C GLN A 124 24.53 21.90 24.09
N PRO A 125 25.49 22.85 24.06
CA PRO A 125 26.85 22.59 24.51
C PRO A 125 26.88 22.36 26.03
N PRO A 126 27.79 21.51 26.54
CA PRO A 126 27.86 21.20 27.96
C PRO A 126 28.29 22.44 28.76
N SER A 127 27.51 22.77 29.78
CA SER A 127 27.84 23.75 30.80
C SER A 127 29.10 23.27 31.54
N GLY A 128 30.23 23.93 31.26
CA GLY A 128 31.46 23.74 31.99
C GLY A 128 31.26 24.07 33.47
N THR A 129 31.40 23.07 34.32
CA THR A 129 31.72 23.24 35.74
C THR A 129 33.21 23.08 35.89
N ALA A 130 33.90 24.14 36.30
CA ALA A 130 35.23 24.06 36.87
C ALA A 130 35.44 25.24 37.82
N SER A 131 35.42 24.88 39.11
CA SER A 131 36.09 25.44 40.29
C SER A 131 35.96 26.93 40.63
#